data_AF-A0A6B3E842-F1
#
_entry.id   AF-A0A6B3E842-F1
#
_cell.length_a   1.000
_cell.length_b   1.000
_cell.length_c   1.000
_cell.angle_alpha   90.00
_cell.angle_beta   90.00
_cell.angle_gamma   90.00
#
_symmetry.space_group_name_H-M   'P 1'
#
loop_
_entity.id
_entity.type
_entity.pdbx_description
1 polymer ?
#
loop_
_entity_poly.entity_id
_entity_poly.type
_entity_poly.pdbx_seq_one_letter_code
_entity_poly.pdbx_strand_id
1 'polypeptide(L)'
;ELIDALIGLKGADSGRILLAGEEITPWPTRKRREHGVGYIPEDRHRHGLLLDAPLWENRMLGHVTEEPAAKGFWLTPKAAQEDTRRIVEEYDVRTPGIDVTAGSLSGGNQQKLIVGREMSHKPRFLIAAHPTRGVDVG
;
A
#
# COMPACT_ATOMS: atom_id res chain seq x y z
N GLU A 1 -16.24 8.25 2.86
CA GLU A 1 -16.35 9.58 3.51
C GLU A 1 -15.41 9.79 4.69
N LEU A 2 -15.38 8.95 5.75
CA LEU A 2 -14.36 9.11 6.80
C LEU A 2 -12.95 8.64 6.37
N ILE A 3 -12.85 7.44 5.78
CA ILE A 3 -11.57 6.88 5.31
C ILE A 3 -10.90 7.81 4.31
N ASP A 4 -11.67 8.38 3.38
CA ASP A 4 -11.18 9.36 2.40
C ASP A 4 -10.59 10.61 3.07
N ALA A 5 -11.23 11.11 4.12
CA ALA A 5 -10.74 12.25 4.90
C ALA A 5 -9.47 11.91 5.70
N LEU A 6 -9.36 10.70 6.24
CA LEU A 6 -8.16 10.22 6.96
C LEU A 6 -6.96 10.02 6.02
N ILE A 7 -7.19 9.49 4.82
CA ILE A 7 -6.14 9.31 3.79
C ILE A 7 -5.82 10.62 3.07
N GLY A 8 -6.71 11.62 3.12
CA GLY A 8 -6.55 12.90 2.43
C GLY A 8 -7.00 12.90 0.97
N LEU A 9 -7.84 11.93 0.57
CA LEU A 9 -8.52 11.91 -0.74
C LEU A 9 -9.65 12.95 -0.81
N LYS A 10 -10.23 13.29 0.34
CA LYS A 10 -11.20 14.39 0.51
C LYS A 10 -10.79 15.26 1.69
N GLY A 11 -11.10 16.56 1.61
CA GLY A 11 -10.95 17.48 2.74
C GLY A 11 -12.01 17.20 3.81
N ALA A 12 -11.69 17.48 5.07
CA ALA A 12 -12.69 17.49 6.13
C ALA A 12 -13.47 18.81 6.09
N ASP A 13 -14.80 18.75 6.12
CA ASP A 13 -15.65 19.96 6.10
C ASP A 13 -15.51 20.77 7.40
N SER A 14 -15.23 20.10 8.51
CA SER A 14 -14.95 20.72 9.81
C SER A 14 -14.15 19.77 10.72
N GLY A 15 -13.63 20.31 11.83
CA GLY A 15 -12.85 19.55 12.80
C GLY A 15 -11.35 19.48 12.46
N ARG A 16 -10.63 18.62 13.17
CA ARG A 16 -9.19 18.43 13.01
C ARG A 16 -8.84 16.95 13.02
N ILE A 17 -7.86 16.57 12.20
CA ILE A 17 -7.30 15.23 12.17
C ILE A 17 -5.88 15.31 12.74
N LEU A 18 -5.60 14.54 13.79
CA LEU A 18 -4.30 14.48 14.42
C LEU A 18 -3.69 13.08 14.26
N LEU A 19 -2.43 13.00 13.83
CA LEU A 19 -1.64 11.78 13.81
C LEU A 19 -0.55 11.88 14.87
N ALA A 20 -0.68 11.10 15.94
CA ALA A 20 0.26 11.10 17.07
C ALA A 20 0.57 12.51 17.60
N GLY A 21 -0.47 13.35 17.74
CA GLY A 21 -0.38 14.71 18.27
C GLY A 21 -0.10 15.80 17.21
N GLU A 22 0.26 15.45 15.99
CA GLU A 22 0.50 16.41 14.90
C GLU A 22 -0.76 16.61 14.06
N GLU A 23 -1.13 17.86 13.80
CA GLU A 23 -2.29 18.16 12.96
C GLU A 23 -2.00 17.90 11.47
N ILE A 24 -2.72 16.96 10.89
CA ILE A 24 -2.58 16.53 9.49
C ILE A 24 -3.76 16.94 8.61
N THR A 25 -4.74 17.67 9.15
CA THR A 25 -5.93 18.14 8.42
C THR A 25 -5.59 18.75 7.05
N PRO A 26 -4.61 19.68 6.91
CA PRO A 26 -4.31 20.31 5.63
C PRO A 26 -3.39 19.47 4.73
N TRP A 27 -2.95 18.29 5.17
CA TRP A 27 -1.95 17.53 4.43
C TRP A 27 -2.56 16.78 3.25
N PRO A 28 -1.91 16.81 2.06
CA PRO A 28 -2.31 15.97 0.94
C PRO A 28 -1.98 14.50 1.21
N THR A 29 -2.64 13.58 0.49
CA THR A 29 -2.44 12.12 0.63
C THR A 29 -0.98 11.69 0.64
N ARG A 30 -0.17 12.22 -0.29
CA ARG A 30 1.26 11.90 -0.37
C ARG A 30 1.99 12.21 0.95
N LYS A 31 1.78 13.41 1.51
CA LYS A 31 2.43 13.79 2.76
C LYS A 31 1.98 12.89 3.91
N ARG A 32 0.69 12.53 3.96
CA ARG A 32 0.17 11.59 4.98
C ARG A 32 0.80 10.21 4.88
N ARG A 33 0.96 9.67 3.66
CA ARG A 33 1.66 8.40 3.38
C ARG A 33 3.11 8.47 3.85
N GLU A 34 3.83 9.51 3.44
CA GLU A 34 5.24 9.78 3.81
C GLU A 34 5.45 9.95 5.34
N HIS A 35 4.38 10.25 6.09
CA HIS A 35 4.41 10.38 7.56
C HIS A 35 3.80 9.16 8.27
N GLY A 36 3.60 8.05 7.56
CA GLY A 36 3.26 6.76 8.14
C GLY A 36 1.77 6.42 8.20
N VAL A 37 0.91 7.05 7.39
CA VAL A 37 -0.46 6.58 7.17
C VAL A 37 -0.45 5.47 6.12
N GLY A 38 -0.66 4.22 6.53
CA GLY A 38 -0.86 3.07 5.64
C GLY A 38 -2.34 2.83 5.34
N TYR A 39 -2.65 2.20 4.21
CA TYR A 39 -4.03 1.91 3.83
C TYR A 39 -4.16 0.63 2.99
N ILE A 40 -4.93 -0.32 3.52
CA ILE A 40 -5.40 -1.51 2.83
C ILE A 40 -6.86 -1.25 2.40
N PRO A 41 -7.13 -1.09 1.09
CA PRO A 41 -8.46 -0.76 0.60
C PRO A 41 -9.44 -1.93 0.64
N GLU A 42 -10.72 -1.60 0.77
CA GLU A 42 -11.83 -2.56 0.67
C GLU A 42 -11.93 -3.15 -0.73
N ASP A 43 -11.85 -2.29 -1.76
CA ASP A 43 -11.79 -2.70 -3.16
C ASP A 43 -10.35 -2.65 -3.65
N ARG A 44 -9.67 -3.78 -3.48
CA ARG A 44 -8.29 -3.96 -3.92
C ARG A 44 -8.10 -3.95 -5.43
N HIS A 45 -9.10 -4.33 -6.21
CA HIS A 45 -8.99 -4.36 -7.68
C HIS A 45 -9.08 -2.96 -8.26
N ARG A 46 -9.91 -2.11 -7.68
CA ARG A 46 -10.06 -0.73 -8.11
C ARG A 46 -9.02 0.22 -7.53
N HIS A 47 -8.62 0.02 -6.27
CA HIS A 47 -7.79 0.99 -5.54
C HIS A 47 -6.48 0.43 -4.95
N GLY A 48 -6.31 -0.89 -4.92
CA GLY A 48 -5.19 -1.54 -4.22
C GLY A 48 -4.08 -2.06 -5.12
N LEU A 49 -4.38 -2.31 -6.39
CA LEU A 49 -3.49 -2.98 -7.35
C LEU A 49 -3.61 -2.40 -8.75
N LEU A 50 -2.50 -2.43 -9.47
CA LEU A 50 -2.41 -2.32 -10.92
C LEU A 50 -2.44 -3.76 -11.47
N LEU A 51 -3.61 -4.24 -11.87
CA LEU A 51 -3.81 -5.66 -12.21
C LEU A 51 -2.96 -6.13 -13.39
N ASP A 52 -2.76 -5.26 -14.38
CA ASP A 52 -1.98 -5.55 -15.59
C ASP A 52 -0.48 -5.27 -15.42
N ALA A 53 -0.06 -4.79 -14.25
CA ALA A 53 1.34 -4.50 -13.95
C ALA A 53 2.00 -5.62 -13.14
N PRO A 54 3.32 -5.81 -13.25
CA PRO A 54 4.08 -6.74 -12.44
C PRO A 54 3.91 -6.52 -10.92
N LEU A 55 4.16 -7.56 -10.13
CA LEU A 55 4.11 -7.46 -8.67
C LEU A 55 5.09 -6.41 -8.14
N TRP A 56 6.26 -6.29 -8.76
CA TRP A 56 7.28 -5.33 -8.34
C TRP A 56 6.90 -3.87 -8.61
N GLU A 57 6.02 -3.59 -9.58
CA GLU A 57 5.46 -2.25 -9.77
C GLU A 57 4.37 -1.98 -8.73
N ASN A 58 3.52 -2.99 -8.48
CA ASN A 58 2.48 -2.93 -7.45
C ASN A 58 3.04 -2.65 -6.05
N ARG A 59 4.27 -3.10 -5.79
CA ARG A 59 5.03 -2.76 -4.58
C ARG A 59 5.20 -1.25 -4.40
N MET A 60 5.43 -0.49 -5.47
CA MET A 60 5.69 0.95 -5.38
C MET A 60 4.40 1.78 -5.25
N LEU A 61 3.23 1.18 -5.54
CA LEU A 61 1.95 1.89 -5.54
C LEU A 61 1.67 2.56 -4.17
N GLY A 62 1.44 3.87 -4.19
CA GLY A 62 1.21 4.67 -2.99
C GLY A 62 2.48 5.11 -2.24
N HIS A 63 3.65 4.60 -2.64
CA HIS A 63 4.94 4.77 -1.97
C HIS A 63 6.09 5.11 -2.93
N VAL A 64 5.75 5.64 -4.11
CA VAL A 64 6.69 5.88 -5.22
C VAL A 64 7.79 6.89 -4.85
N THR A 65 7.56 7.76 -3.87
CA THR A 65 8.51 8.80 -3.42
C THR A 65 9.42 8.37 -2.27
N GLU A 66 9.28 7.14 -1.77
CA GLU A 66 9.97 6.65 -0.58
C GLU A 66 10.99 5.55 -0.93
N GLU A 67 12.03 5.38 -0.11
CA GLU A 67 12.86 4.19 -0.21
C GLU A 67 12.03 2.93 0.12
N PRO A 68 12.25 1.79 -0.56
CA PRO A 68 13.24 1.54 -1.61
C PRO A 68 12.73 1.80 -3.04
N ALA A 69 11.56 2.41 -3.22
CA ALA A 69 10.96 2.68 -4.53
C ALA A 69 11.66 3.85 -5.26
N ALA A 70 12.16 4.84 -4.51
CA ALA A 70 12.92 5.96 -5.03
C ALA A 70 14.07 6.38 -4.12
N LYS A 71 15.06 7.05 -4.73
CA LYS A 71 16.15 7.74 -4.05
C LYS A 71 16.25 9.17 -4.63
N GLY A 72 15.77 10.14 -3.87
CA GLY A 72 15.63 11.52 -4.36
C GLY A 72 14.62 11.58 -5.52
N PHE A 73 15.06 12.10 -6.67
CA PHE A 73 14.20 12.22 -7.85
C PHE A 73 14.16 10.96 -8.74
N TRP A 74 14.99 9.95 -8.45
CA TRP A 74 15.15 8.78 -9.29
C TRP A 74 14.41 7.58 -8.71
N LEU A 75 13.67 6.86 -9.56
CA LEU A 75 13.14 5.55 -9.21
C LEU A 75 14.28 4.54 -9.10
N THR A 76 14.10 3.55 -8.22
CA THR A 76 15.06 2.47 -7.99
C THR A 76 14.42 1.10 -8.24
N PRO A 77 14.13 0.73 -9.51
CA PRO A 77 13.43 -0.52 -9.84
C PRO A 77 14.10 -1.77 -9.27
N LYS A 78 15.44 -1.83 -9.29
CA LYS A 78 16.19 -2.97 -8.71
C LYS A 78 15.94 -3.13 -7.21
N ALA A 79 15.86 -2.02 -6.47
CA ALA A 79 15.60 -2.05 -5.04
C ALA A 79 14.12 -2.37 -4.75
N ALA A 80 13.19 -1.86 -5.56
CA ALA A 80 11.77 -2.24 -5.50
C ALA A 80 11.55 -3.73 -5.78
N GLN A 81 12.25 -4.29 -6.78
CA GLN A 81 12.23 -5.73 -7.08
C GLN A 81 12.76 -6.56 -5.92
N GLU A 82 13.88 -6.15 -5.32
CA GLU A 82 14.44 -6.85 -4.17
C GLU A 82 13.51 -6.82 -2.95
N ASP A 83 12.91 -5.67 -2.68
CA ASP A 83 11.92 -5.53 -1.61
C ASP A 83 10.67 -6.38 -1.87
N THR A 84 10.27 -6.49 -3.14
CA THR A 84 9.15 -7.34 -3.55
C THR A 84 9.46 -8.82 -3.30
N ARG A 85 10.69 -9.28 -3.56
CA ARG A 85 11.10 -10.66 -3.22
C ARG A 85 11.01 -10.90 -1.72
N ARG A 86 11.50 -9.96 -0.91
CA ARG A 86 11.38 -10.03 0.56
C ARG A 86 9.93 -10.12 1.00
N ILE A 87 9.04 -9.29 0.45
CA ILE A 87 7.59 -9.33 0.77
C ILE A 87 6.94 -10.64 0.36
N VAL A 88 7.29 -11.16 -0.82
CA VAL A 88 6.77 -12.44 -1.31
C VAL A 88 7.11 -13.58 -0.34
N GLU A 89 8.34 -13.59 0.19
CA GLU A 89 8.79 -14.56 1.17
C GLU A 89 8.15 -14.34 2.55
N GLU A 90 8.23 -13.13 3.10
CA GLU A 90 7.79 -12.80 4.46
C GLU A 90 6.27 -12.94 4.65
N TYR A 91 5.48 -12.61 3.62
CA TYR A 91 4.00 -12.65 3.66
C TYR A 91 3.42 -13.87 2.96
N ASP A 92 4.26 -14.83 2.56
CA ASP A 92 3.87 -16.08 1.89
C ASP A 92 2.99 -15.87 0.65
N VAL A 93 3.37 -14.92 -0.22
CA VAL A 93 2.67 -14.65 -1.48
C VAL A 93 3.02 -15.74 -2.49
N ARG A 94 2.10 -16.65 -2.76
CA ARG A 94 2.30 -17.72 -3.74
C ARG A 94 2.27 -17.15 -5.15
N THR A 95 3.43 -17.09 -5.79
CA THR A 95 3.61 -16.59 -7.15
C THR A 95 4.74 -17.34 -7.88
N PRO A 96 4.66 -17.54 -9.20
CA PRO A 96 5.78 -18.04 -10.01
C PRO A 96 6.97 -17.06 -10.07
N GLY A 97 6.76 -15.78 -9.78
CA GLY A 97 7.80 -14.75 -9.80
C GLY A 97 7.25 -13.34 -9.57
N ILE A 98 8.14 -12.35 -9.43
CA ILE A 98 7.73 -10.95 -9.19
C ILE A 98 7.37 -10.20 -10.49
N ASP A 99 7.70 -10.77 -11.64
CA ASP A 99 7.46 -10.19 -12.96
C ASP A 99 6.07 -10.52 -13.53
N VAL A 100 5.32 -11.41 -12.88
CA VAL A 100 3.94 -11.72 -13.29
C VAL A 100 2.99 -10.59 -12.89
N THR A 101 1.92 -10.44 -13.65
CA THR A 101 0.87 -9.45 -13.40
C THR A 101 0.14 -9.72 -12.08
N ALA A 102 -0.22 -8.69 -11.32
CA ALA A 102 -0.99 -8.87 -10.08
C ALA A 102 -2.36 -9.54 -10.31
N GLY A 103 -2.94 -9.39 -11.50
CA GLY A 103 -4.18 -10.04 -11.92
C GLY A 103 -4.10 -11.56 -12.02
N SER A 104 -2.90 -12.15 -12.18
CA SER A 104 -2.75 -13.62 -12.25
C SER A 104 -2.72 -14.29 -10.87
N LEU A 105 -2.64 -13.51 -9.80
CA LEU A 105 -2.67 -14.04 -8.43
C LEU A 105 -4.10 -14.32 -7.98
N SER A 106 -4.28 -15.34 -7.13
CA SER A 106 -5.55 -15.51 -6.43
C SER A 106 -5.84 -14.32 -5.51
N GLY A 107 -7.13 -14.12 -5.17
CA GLY A 107 -7.54 -13.02 -4.29
C GLY A 107 -6.80 -12.99 -2.93
N GLY A 108 -6.53 -14.16 -2.36
CA GLY A 108 -5.75 -14.27 -1.11
C GLY A 108 -4.29 -13.85 -1.28
N ASN A 109 -3.64 -14.18 -2.40
CA ASN A 109 -2.26 -13.76 -2.67
C ASN A 109 -2.16 -12.28 -3.03
N GLN A 110 -3.16 -11.74 -3.74
CA GLN A 110 -3.31 -10.30 -3.93
C GLN A 110 -3.39 -9.58 -2.58
N GLN A 111 -4.19 -10.10 -1.64
CA GLN A 111 -4.33 -9.52 -0.31
C GLN A 111 -3.01 -9.58 0.47
N LYS A 112 -2.32 -10.73 0.48
CA LYS A 112 -1.00 -10.89 1.12
C LYS A 112 0.03 -9.89 0.57
N LEU A 113 0.06 -9.68 -0.75
CA LEU A 113 0.95 -8.70 -1.39
C LEU A 113 0.64 -7.27 -0.92
N ILE A 114 -0.64 -6.88 -0.88
CA ILE A 114 -1.05 -5.55 -0.40
C ILE A 114 -0.66 -5.37 1.06
N VAL A 115 -0.97 -6.35 1.92
CA VAL A 115 -0.60 -6.30 3.34
C VAL A 115 0.92 -6.16 3.49
N GLY A 116 1.69 -6.99 2.80
CA GLY A 116 3.15 -6.94 2.85
C GLY A 116 3.73 -5.62 2.36
N ARG A 117 3.17 -5.05 1.28
CA ARG A 117 3.52 -3.70 0.82
C ARG A 117 3.28 -2.67 1.92
N GLU A 118 2.06 -2.56 2.43
CA GLU A 118 1.72 -1.51 3.40
C GLU A 118 2.53 -1.67 4.70
N MET A 119 2.76 -2.90 5.16
CA MET A 119 3.54 -3.19 6.37
C MET A 119 5.04 -2.93 6.19
N SER A 120 5.60 -3.18 5.00
CA SER A 120 7.02 -2.92 4.70
C SER A 120 7.40 -1.44 4.85
N HIS A 121 6.43 -0.54 4.73
CA HIS A 121 6.59 0.90 4.95
C HIS A 121 6.53 1.33 6.42
N LYS A 122 6.43 0.38 7.36
CA LYS A 122 6.42 0.64 8.82
C LYS A 122 5.40 1.74 9.20
N PRO A 123 4.12 1.55 8.87
CA PRO A 123 3.10 2.57 9.10
C PRO A 123 2.94 2.87 10.59
N ARG A 124 2.81 4.14 10.94
CA ARG A 124 2.46 4.61 12.29
C ARG A 124 0.98 4.42 12.59
N PHE A 125 0.15 4.47 11.55
CA PHE A 125 -1.28 4.24 11.59
C PHE A 125 -1.71 3.51 10.33
N LEU A 126 -2.35 2.34 10.48
CA LEU A 126 -2.81 1.51 9.37
C LEU A 126 -4.34 1.50 9.34
N ILE A 127 -4.91 1.94 8.23
CA ILE A 127 -6.34 1.77 7.96
C ILE A 127 -6.52 0.46 7.20
N ALA A 128 -7.21 -0.50 7.79
CA ALA A 128 -7.51 -1.77 7.16
C ALA A 128 -9.02 -1.90 6.90
N ALA A 129 -9.46 -1.55 5.69
CA ALA A 129 -10.86 -1.64 5.30
C ALA A 129 -11.14 -3.03 4.72
N HIS A 130 -11.93 -3.85 5.43
CA HIS A 130 -12.26 -5.24 5.05
C HIS A 130 -11.04 -6.11 4.67
N PRO A 131 -9.96 -6.15 5.50
CA PRO A 131 -8.69 -6.79 5.12
C PRO A 131 -8.77 -8.31 4.95
N THR A 132 -9.86 -8.94 5.39
CA THR A 132 -10.08 -10.39 5.32
C THR A 132 -10.96 -10.81 4.13
N ARG A 133 -11.44 -9.87 3.31
CA ARG A 133 -12.34 -10.20 2.19
C ARG A 133 -11.62 -10.99 1.10
N GLY A 134 -12.01 -12.26 0.91
CA GLY A 134 -11.39 -13.16 -0.08
C GLY A 134 -10.12 -13.86 0.43
N VAL A 135 -9.86 -13.80 1.74
CA VAL A 135 -8.91 -14.68 2.42
C VAL A 135 -9.71 -15.89 2.90
N ASP A 136 -9.32 -17.08 2.46
CA ASP A 136 -9.92 -18.34 2.92
C ASP A 136 -9.43 -18.64 4.34
N VAL A 137 -10.33 -19.12 5.18
CA VAL A 137 -10.03 -19.60 6.53
C VAL A 137 -9.72 -21.08 6.38
N GLY A 138 -8.57 -21.38 5.77
CA GLY A 138 -8.11 -22.76 5.60
C GLY A 138 -8.08 -23.53 6.92
#